data_AF-A0A087HRK9-F1
#
_entry.id   AF-A0A087HRK9-F1
#
_cell.length_a   1.000
_cell.length_b   1.000
_cell.length_c   1.000
_cell.angle_alpha   90.00
_cell.angle_beta   90.00
_cell.angle_gamma   90.00
#
_symmetry.space_group_name_H-M   'P 1'
#
loop_
_entity.id
_entity.type
_entity.pdbx_description
1 polymer ?
#
loop_
_entity_poly.entity_id
_entity_poly.type
_entity_poly.pdbx_seq_one_letter_code
_entity_poly.pdbx_strand_id
1 'polypeptide(L)'
;MRFRPILVSSGYHLWKRACTTFTVPASEISHLWKRACSTTVAAPIAKADDVASQKAKVANMKRKMFKKLKSLRETGGDVSITLNEIMLEAEITQTDLIRWAKLLDKKHSEHQHAYEVFEWMSRNKMKFSPYEHAVYLDLIANTKGVKAAKAYFNYIDPNFNKMDTREKNWPAFQKLWDWHLKDYPVMGLVTCT
;
A
#
# COMPACT_ATOMS: atom_id res chain seq x y z
N MET A 1 -47.13 -1.19 -29.75
CA MET A 1 -46.85 -0.76 -28.37
C MET A 1 -45.35 -0.87 -28.16
N ARG A 2 -44.67 0.24 -27.84
CA ARG A 2 -43.20 0.34 -27.82
C ARG A 2 -42.73 0.37 -26.37
N PHE A 3 -42.03 -0.65 -25.91
CA PHE A 3 -41.31 -0.63 -24.64
C PHE A 3 -39.82 -0.43 -24.92
N ARG A 4 -39.27 0.65 -24.33
CA ARG A 4 -37.84 0.99 -24.35
C ARG A 4 -37.12 0.27 -23.19
N PRO A 5 -35.79 0.08 -23.30
CA PRO A 5 -34.99 -0.68 -22.34
C PRO A 5 -34.72 0.10 -21.05
N ILE A 6 -34.66 -0.61 -19.94
CA ILE A 6 -34.26 -0.11 -18.61
C ILE A 6 -32.73 0.02 -18.58
N LEU A 7 -32.27 1.24 -18.31
CA LEU A 7 -30.89 1.59 -18.02
C LEU A 7 -30.67 1.41 -16.51
N VAL A 8 -29.95 0.37 -16.09
CA VAL A 8 -29.49 0.23 -14.70
C VAL A 8 -28.19 1.03 -14.57
N SER A 9 -28.30 2.13 -13.84
CA SER A 9 -27.21 3.03 -13.49
C SER A 9 -26.81 2.82 -12.03
N SER A 10 -25.50 2.78 -11.80
CA SER A 10 -24.79 3.32 -10.63
C SER A 10 -25.12 2.73 -9.25
N GLY A 11 -24.22 1.87 -8.77
CA GLY A 11 -24.14 1.44 -7.38
C GLY A 11 -22.81 1.86 -6.73
N TYR A 12 -22.58 3.16 -6.53
CA TYR A 12 -21.56 3.63 -5.59
C TYR A 12 -22.21 3.84 -4.21
N HIS A 13 -22.07 2.87 -3.31
CA HIS A 13 -22.52 2.99 -1.92
C HIS A 13 -21.56 3.87 -1.12
N LEU A 14 -21.95 5.14 -0.99
CA LEU A 14 -21.46 6.11 0.00
C LEU A 14 -22.11 5.83 1.36
N TRP A 15 -21.40 5.12 2.24
CA TRP A 15 -21.66 5.14 3.68
C TRP A 15 -21.35 6.52 4.30
N LYS A 16 -22.39 7.36 4.45
CA LYS A 16 -22.34 8.55 5.33
C LYS A 16 -22.88 8.16 6.71
N ARG A 17 -22.07 8.36 7.74
CA ARG A 17 -22.47 8.33 9.16
C ARG A 17 -23.50 9.43 9.41
N ALA A 18 -24.66 9.07 9.94
CA ALA A 18 -25.65 10.01 10.45
C ALA A 18 -25.22 10.52 11.84
N CYS A 19 -25.17 11.83 12.02
CA CYS A 19 -25.16 12.49 13.33
C CYS A 19 -26.59 12.92 13.63
N THR A 20 -27.20 12.31 14.65
CA THR A 20 -28.57 12.66 15.09
C THR A 20 -28.48 13.83 16.06
N THR A 21 -28.91 15.01 15.63
CA THR A 21 -29.15 16.18 16.48
C THR A 21 -30.56 16.12 17.04
N PHE A 22 -30.68 15.94 18.35
CA PHE A 22 -31.96 16.09 19.07
C PHE A 22 -32.12 17.56 19.45
N THR A 23 -33.13 18.21 18.89
CA THR A 23 -33.59 19.55 19.29
C THR A 23 -34.75 19.40 20.25
N VAL A 24 -34.63 19.94 21.46
CA VAL A 24 -35.73 20.07 22.44
C VAL A 24 -36.01 21.57 22.63
N PRO A 25 -37.27 22.01 22.55
CA PRO A 25 -37.63 23.43 22.63
C PRO A 25 -37.60 24.00 24.06
N ALA A 26 -37.43 25.32 24.12
CA ALA A 26 -37.19 26.12 25.30
C ALA A 26 -38.44 26.41 26.14
N SER A 27 -38.28 26.38 27.47
CA SER A 27 -39.04 27.22 28.41
C SER A 27 -38.29 27.35 29.74
N GLU A 28 -37.91 28.59 30.04
CA GLU A 28 -37.92 29.26 31.34
C GLU A 28 -37.04 28.79 32.53
N ILE A 29 -36.11 29.69 32.87
CA ILE A 29 -35.93 30.32 34.19
C ILE A 29 -35.40 29.41 35.33
N SER A 30 -34.07 29.41 35.38
CA SER A 30 -33.28 29.91 36.53
C SER A 30 -32.87 28.99 37.69
N HIS A 31 -31.66 29.32 38.16
CA HIS A 31 -31.06 29.11 39.47
C HIS A 31 -30.01 27.99 39.60
N LEU A 32 -28.84 28.45 40.05
CA LEU A 32 -27.96 27.81 41.03
C LEU A 32 -27.06 26.67 40.57
N TRP A 33 -25.85 27.04 40.11
CA TRP A 33 -24.61 26.32 40.46
C TRP A 33 -23.37 27.07 39.98
N LYS A 34 -22.96 28.07 40.77
CA LYS A 34 -21.53 28.35 40.99
C LYS A 34 -21.08 27.50 42.18
N ARG A 35 -20.14 26.57 41.99
CA ARG A 35 -18.90 26.46 42.82
C ARG A 35 -18.05 25.27 42.40
N ALA A 36 -16.74 25.50 42.55
CA ALA A 36 -15.60 24.74 42.05
C ALA A 36 -15.31 23.42 42.79
N CYS A 37 -14.52 22.56 42.15
CA CYS A 37 -13.23 22.14 42.71
C CYS A 37 -12.26 21.68 41.63
N SER A 38 -11.13 22.36 41.59
CA SER A 38 -9.87 21.90 41.01
C SER A 38 -9.34 20.70 41.81
N THR A 39 -8.80 19.71 41.13
CA THR A 39 -7.64 18.95 41.63
C THR A 39 -6.75 18.66 40.45
N THR A 40 -5.68 19.43 40.38
CA THR A 40 -4.53 19.23 39.52
C THR A 40 -3.80 17.97 39.99
N VAL A 41 -3.85 16.92 39.17
CA VAL A 41 -2.70 16.02 39.02
C VAL A 41 -2.08 16.36 37.68
N ALA A 42 -0.95 17.07 37.75
CA ALA A 42 -0.16 17.48 36.61
C ALA A 42 0.42 16.24 35.93
N ALA A 43 -0.30 15.71 34.94
CA ALA A 43 0.30 14.95 33.87
C ALA A 43 1.08 15.92 32.97
N PRO A 44 2.30 15.60 32.52
CA PRO A 44 3.03 16.47 31.62
C PRO A 44 2.25 16.59 30.31
N ILE A 45 1.64 17.76 30.09
CA ILE A 45 1.07 18.18 28.81
C ILE A 45 2.28 18.42 27.89
N ALA A 46 2.79 17.35 27.28
CA ALA A 46 3.63 17.47 26.11
C ALA A 46 2.82 18.18 25.02
N LYS A 47 3.34 19.33 24.56
CA LYS A 47 2.68 20.27 23.67
C LYS A 47 2.24 19.58 22.37
N ALA A 48 0.93 19.50 22.14
CA ALA A 48 0.35 18.92 20.93
C ALA A 48 0.79 19.64 19.64
N ASP A 49 1.11 20.93 19.72
CA ASP A 49 1.52 21.77 18.59
C ASP A 49 2.93 21.42 18.05
N ASP A 50 3.85 21.01 18.93
CA ASP A 50 5.22 20.65 18.55
C ASP A 50 5.25 19.31 17.80
N VAL A 51 4.42 18.36 18.22
CA VAL A 51 4.29 17.03 17.59
C VAL A 51 3.69 17.14 16.18
N ALA A 52 2.67 18.00 16.00
CA ALA A 52 2.06 18.24 14.70
C ALA A 52 3.05 18.88 13.71
N SER A 53 3.83 19.86 14.18
CA SER A 53 4.87 20.53 13.39
C SER A 53 5.99 19.57 12.97
N GLN A 54 6.44 18.69 13.86
CA GLN A 54 7.45 17.66 13.55
C GLN A 54 6.93 16.63 12.54
N LYS A 55 5.69 16.13 12.70
CA LYS A 55 5.09 15.18 11.76
C LYS A 55 4.96 15.75 10.35
N ALA A 56 4.62 17.04 10.23
CA ALA A 56 4.56 17.73 8.94
C ALA A 56 5.94 17.82 8.26
N LYS A 57 7.00 18.11 9.02
CA LYS A 57 8.38 18.13 8.51
C LYS A 57 8.82 16.76 7.99
N VAL A 58 8.58 15.70 8.76
CA VAL A 58 8.89 14.31 8.35
C VAL A 58 8.12 13.92 7.09
N ALA A 59 6.82 14.24 7.00
CA ALA A 59 6.02 13.96 5.82
C ALA A 59 6.52 14.70 4.58
N ASN A 60 6.94 15.97 4.74
CA ASN A 60 7.52 16.75 3.65
C ASN A 60 8.86 16.17 3.19
N MET A 61 9.71 15.75 4.12
CA MET A 61 10.97 15.07 3.82
C MET A 61 10.72 13.78 3.03
N LYS A 62 9.84 12.89 3.51
CA LYS A 62 9.46 11.66 2.80
C LYS A 62 8.97 11.93 1.38
N ARG A 63 8.17 12.99 1.19
CA ARG A 63 7.72 13.42 -0.16
C ARG A 63 8.88 13.88 -1.04
N LYS A 64 9.83 14.65 -0.50
CA LYS A 64 11.03 15.10 -1.22
C LYS A 64 11.88 13.90 -1.64
N MET A 65 12.07 12.93 -0.76
CA MET A 65 12.84 11.72 -1.04
C MET A 65 12.17 10.83 -2.09
N PHE A 66 10.86 10.62 -1.98
CA PHE A 66 10.12 9.90 -3.02
C PHE A 66 10.23 10.58 -4.39
N LYS A 67 10.23 11.92 -4.43
CA LYS A 67 10.46 12.67 -5.68
C LYS A 67 11.87 12.43 -6.23
N LYS A 68 12.91 12.46 -5.40
CA LYS A 68 14.29 12.13 -5.81
C LYS A 68 14.35 10.73 -6.42
N LEU A 69 13.81 9.73 -5.72
CA LEU A 69 13.76 8.33 -6.16
C LEU A 69 13.08 8.19 -7.53
N LYS A 70 11.95 8.89 -7.71
CA LYS A 70 11.20 8.88 -8.97
C LYS A 70 11.97 9.53 -10.13
N SER A 71 12.71 10.61 -9.88
CA SER A 71 13.51 11.28 -10.91
C SER A 71 14.77 10.51 -11.33
N LEU A 72 15.18 9.48 -10.59
CA LEU A 72 16.42 8.74 -10.88
C LEU A 72 16.46 8.15 -12.29
N ARG A 73 15.31 7.77 -12.85
CA ARG A 73 15.22 7.28 -14.23
C ARG A 73 15.66 8.34 -15.24
N GLU A 74 15.32 9.59 -14.99
CA GLU A 74 15.64 10.72 -15.88
C GLU A 74 17.09 11.16 -15.68
N THR A 75 17.59 11.12 -14.45
CA THR A 75 18.96 11.53 -14.11
C THR A 75 20.01 10.41 -14.25
N GLY A 76 19.59 9.17 -14.49
CA GLY A 76 20.48 8.00 -14.64
C GLY A 76 21.17 7.56 -13.34
N GLY A 77 20.58 7.87 -12.18
CA GLY A 77 21.16 7.54 -10.88
C GLY A 77 20.76 6.15 -10.37
N ASP A 78 21.56 5.60 -9.46
CA ASP A 78 21.33 4.29 -8.85
C ASP A 78 20.36 4.35 -7.65
N VAL A 79 19.38 3.44 -7.64
CA VAL A 79 18.35 3.36 -6.59
C VAL A 79 18.96 3.00 -5.23
N SER A 80 19.92 2.07 -5.20
CA SER A 80 20.55 1.62 -3.95
C SER A 80 21.36 2.74 -3.28
N ILE A 81 22.17 3.47 -4.06
CA ILE A 81 22.93 4.62 -3.56
C ILE A 81 21.98 5.67 -2.97
N THR A 82 20.93 6.02 -3.72
CA THR A 82 19.96 7.02 -3.30
C THR A 82 19.20 6.60 -2.04
N LEU A 83 18.81 5.32 -1.93
CA LEU A 83 18.15 4.80 -0.72
C LEU A 83 19.08 4.81 0.50
N ASN A 84 20.37 4.51 0.32
CA ASN A 84 21.35 4.59 1.39
C ASN A 84 21.52 6.03 1.90
N GLU A 85 21.64 7.01 1.00
CA GLU A 85 21.68 8.44 1.37
C GLU A 85 20.41 8.86 2.12
N ILE A 86 19.25 8.44 1.62
CA ILE A 86 17.97 8.75 2.23
C ILE A 86 17.86 8.17 3.65
N MET A 87 18.34 6.93 3.87
CA MET A 87 18.32 6.28 5.19
C MET A 87 19.21 7.01 6.21
N LEU A 88 20.26 7.69 5.77
CA LEU A 88 21.09 8.54 6.63
C LEU A 88 20.40 9.86 6.98
N GLU A 89 19.65 10.44 6.04
CA GLU A 89 18.96 11.73 6.22
C GLU A 89 17.65 11.61 7.03
N ALA A 90 16.98 10.45 7.01
CA ALA A 90 15.67 10.27 7.64
C ALA A 90 15.38 8.82 8.04
N GLU A 91 14.61 8.67 9.11
CA GLU A 91 14.04 7.38 9.50
C GLU A 91 12.89 7.01 8.56
N ILE A 92 13.19 6.13 7.61
CA ILE A 92 12.23 5.57 6.66
C ILE A 92 11.87 4.16 7.09
N THR A 93 10.56 3.87 7.14
CA THR A 93 10.09 2.54 7.49
C THR A 93 10.00 1.64 6.27
N GLN A 94 10.08 0.32 6.47
CA GLN A 94 9.80 -0.67 5.43
C GLN A 94 8.44 -0.41 4.74
N THR A 95 7.42 -0.02 5.51
CA THR A 95 6.08 0.32 4.99
C THR A 95 6.11 1.49 4.01
N ASP A 96 6.95 2.50 4.26
CA ASP A 96 7.12 3.63 3.34
C ASP A 96 7.75 3.16 2.02
N LEU A 97 8.78 2.31 2.08
CA LEU A 97 9.45 1.76 0.90
C LEU A 97 8.51 0.90 0.06
N ILE A 98 7.74 0.01 0.69
CA ILE A 98 6.72 -0.80 0.00
C ILE A 98 5.68 0.08 -0.67
N ARG A 99 5.23 1.14 0.02
CA ARG A 99 4.29 2.11 -0.54
C ARG A 99 4.89 2.82 -1.74
N TRP A 100 6.15 3.22 -1.67
CA TRP A 100 6.85 3.89 -2.78
C TRP A 100 7.03 2.96 -3.96
N ALA A 101 7.48 1.72 -3.76
CA ALA A 101 7.60 0.71 -4.81
C ALA A 101 6.27 0.48 -5.53
N LYS A 102 5.16 0.33 -4.78
CA LYS A 102 3.81 0.21 -5.37
C LYS A 102 3.38 1.45 -6.16
N LEU A 103 3.79 2.65 -5.72
CA LEU A 103 3.48 3.90 -6.44
C LEU A 103 4.28 4.03 -7.74
N LEU A 104 5.53 3.55 -7.76
CA LEU A 104 6.34 3.46 -8.98
C LEU A 104 5.71 2.43 -9.95
N ASP A 105 5.34 1.26 -9.43
CA ASP A 105 4.74 0.16 -10.18
C ASP A 105 3.41 0.51 -10.84
N LYS A 106 2.55 1.28 -10.16
CA LYS A 106 1.20 1.65 -10.64
C LYS A 106 1.18 2.33 -12.02
N LYS A 107 2.31 2.90 -12.46
CA LYS A 107 2.42 3.52 -13.79
C LYS A 107 2.74 2.53 -14.91
N HIS A 108 2.89 1.23 -14.62
CA HIS A 108 3.23 0.16 -15.57
C HIS A 108 4.52 0.35 -16.40
N SER A 109 5.18 1.51 -16.33
CA SER A 109 6.42 1.81 -17.04
C SER A 109 7.67 1.69 -16.17
N GLU A 110 7.52 1.50 -14.86
CA GLU A 110 8.60 1.58 -13.87
C GLU A 110 8.70 0.31 -13.01
N HIS A 111 8.33 -0.86 -13.57
CA HIS A 111 8.52 -2.16 -12.92
C HIS A 111 9.97 -2.39 -12.48
N GLN A 112 10.93 -1.91 -13.28
CA GLN A 112 12.35 -2.00 -12.98
C GLN A 112 12.74 -1.21 -11.73
N HIS A 113 12.34 0.07 -11.62
CA HIS A 113 12.61 0.89 -10.43
C HIS A 113 11.93 0.32 -9.18
N ALA A 114 10.69 -0.15 -9.30
CA ALA A 114 10.00 -0.80 -8.18
C ALA A 114 10.70 -2.10 -7.75
N TYR A 115 11.19 -2.90 -8.71
CA TYR A 115 11.97 -4.11 -8.46
C TYR A 115 13.26 -3.79 -7.71
N GLU A 116 14.01 -2.77 -8.12
CA GLU A 116 15.26 -2.36 -7.47
C GLU A 116 15.07 -1.94 -6.01
N VAL A 117 13.95 -1.27 -5.69
CA VAL A 117 13.60 -0.95 -4.29
C VAL A 117 13.41 -2.24 -3.48
N PHE A 118 12.66 -3.22 -3.98
CA PHE A 118 12.47 -4.49 -3.29
C PHE A 118 13.75 -5.32 -3.20
N GLU A 119 14.59 -5.30 -4.24
CA GLU A 119 15.89 -5.98 -4.22
C GLU A 119 16.80 -5.37 -3.16
N TRP A 120 16.85 -4.03 -3.07
CA TRP A 120 17.59 -3.33 -2.02
C TRP A 120 17.08 -3.71 -0.63
N MET A 121 15.75 -3.75 -0.42
CA MET A 121 15.16 -4.19 0.85
C MET A 121 15.54 -5.63 1.21
N SER A 122 15.56 -6.53 0.21
CA SER A 122 15.96 -7.92 0.40
C SER A 122 17.43 -8.05 0.79
N ARG A 123 18.34 -7.30 0.13
CA ARG A 123 19.77 -7.24 0.48
C ARG A 123 20.00 -6.72 1.90
N ASN A 124 19.17 -5.79 2.35
CA ASN A 124 19.17 -5.25 3.71
C ASN A 124 18.43 -6.14 4.73
N LYS A 125 18.11 -7.40 4.37
CA LYS A 125 17.50 -8.41 5.25
C LYS A 125 16.14 -8.00 5.84
N MET A 126 15.40 -7.11 5.17
CA MET A 126 14.04 -6.80 5.54
C MET A 126 13.13 -8.01 5.26
N LYS A 127 12.33 -8.41 6.25
CA LYS A 127 11.42 -9.56 6.11
C LYS A 127 10.15 -9.13 5.42
N PHE A 128 9.74 -9.83 4.37
CA PHE A 128 8.50 -9.55 3.68
C PHE A 128 7.33 -10.34 4.27
N SER A 129 6.16 -9.72 4.31
CA SER A 129 4.91 -10.45 4.52
C SER A 129 4.56 -11.31 3.30
N PRO A 130 3.69 -12.32 3.40
CA PRO A 130 3.32 -13.12 2.23
C PRO A 130 2.71 -12.30 1.07
N TYR A 131 1.98 -11.23 1.40
CA TYR A 131 1.47 -10.30 0.39
C TYR A 131 2.57 -9.47 -0.26
N GLU A 132 3.59 -9.05 0.50
CA GLU A 132 4.76 -8.37 -0.04
C GLU A 132 5.60 -9.29 -0.92
N HIS A 133 5.75 -10.57 -0.56
CA HIS A 133 6.35 -11.58 -1.43
C HIS A 133 5.60 -11.70 -2.76
N ALA A 134 4.26 -11.63 -2.74
CA ALA A 134 3.46 -11.64 -3.96
C ALA A 134 3.71 -10.43 -4.86
N VAL A 135 3.81 -9.23 -4.29
CA VAL A 135 4.17 -8.01 -5.04
C VAL A 135 5.57 -8.13 -5.63
N TYR A 136 6.54 -8.60 -4.84
CA TYR A 136 7.91 -8.72 -5.33
C TYR A 136 8.03 -9.80 -6.42
N LEU A 137 7.33 -10.92 -6.29
CA LEU A 137 7.26 -11.95 -7.32
C LEU A 137 6.67 -11.41 -8.63
N ASP A 138 5.59 -10.63 -8.56
CA ASP A 138 4.98 -9.99 -9.72
C ASP A 138 5.97 -9.03 -10.42
N LEU A 139 6.75 -8.27 -9.65
CA LEU A 139 7.81 -7.41 -10.18
C LEU A 139 8.94 -8.22 -10.83
N ILE A 140 9.35 -9.35 -10.25
CA ILE A 140 10.36 -10.24 -10.85
C ILE A 140 9.83 -10.81 -12.16
N ALA A 141 8.58 -11.25 -12.21
CA ALA A 141 7.98 -11.79 -13.43
C ALA A 141 7.95 -10.75 -14.55
N ASN A 142 7.59 -9.50 -14.24
CA ASN A 142 7.57 -8.40 -15.21
C ASN A 142 8.97 -7.97 -15.69
N THR A 143 10.00 -8.05 -14.84
CA THR A 143 11.34 -7.52 -15.15
C THR A 143 12.34 -8.57 -15.63
N LYS A 144 12.34 -9.74 -14.98
CA LYS A 144 13.28 -10.85 -15.22
C LYS A 144 12.61 -12.10 -15.82
N GLY A 145 11.28 -12.09 -15.95
CA GLY A 145 10.49 -13.17 -16.53
C GLY A 145 9.99 -14.19 -15.52
N VAL A 146 8.99 -14.97 -15.95
CA VAL A 146 8.26 -15.94 -15.12
C VAL A 146 9.17 -17.03 -14.54
N LYS A 147 10.21 -17.45 -15.28
CA LYS A 147 11.19 -18.44 -14.80
C LYS A 147 11.94 -17.93 -13.57
N ALA A 148 12.34 -16.66 -13.55
CA ALA A 148 13.00 -16.05 -12.40
C ALA A 148 12.03 -15.91 -11.22
N ALA A 149 10.78 -15.55 -11.48
CA ALA A 149 9.74 -15.45 -10.45
C ALA A 149 9.47 -16.81 -9.78
N LYS A 150 9.41 -17.89 -10.58
CA LYS A 150 9.28 -19.26 -10.07
C LYS A 150 10.47 -19.68 -9.21
N ALA A 151 11.69 -19.37 -9.65
CA ALA A 151 12.90 -19.67 -8.88
C ALA A 151 12.90 -18.93 -7.52
N TYR A 152 12.47 -17.67 -7.50
CA TYR A 152 12.30 -16.90 -6.28
C TYR A 152 11.24 -17.51 -5.34
N PHE A 153 10.08 -17.93 -5.88
CA PHE A 153 9.04 -18.59 -5.08
C PHE A 153 9.57 -19.86 -4.39
N ASN A 154 10.27 -20.71 -5.13
CA ASN A 154 10.86 -21.93 -4.59
C ASN A 154 11.94 -21.67 -3.53
N TYR A 155 12.61 -20.51 -3.58
CA TYR A 155 13.58 -20.10 -2.57
C TYR A 155 12.88 -19.69 -1.26
N ILE A 156 11.77 -18.96 -1.33
CA ILE A 156 11.06 -18.48 -0.13
C ILE A 156 10.16 -19.57 0.49
N ASP A 157 9.71 -20.54 -0.30
CA ASP A 157 8.81 -21.60 0.14
C ASP A 157 9.07 -22.92 -0.61
N PRO A 158 10.17 -23.62 -0.29
CA PRO A 158 10.59 -24.82 -1.04
C PRO A 158 9.63 -26.01 -0.88
N ASN A 159 8.85 -26.03 0.21
CA ASN A 159 7.95 -27.13 0.56
C ASN A 159 6.47 -26.74 0.39
N PHE A 160 6.19 -25.69 -0.37
CA PHE A 160 4.85 -25.16 -0.54
C PHE A 160 3.85 -26.23 -1.01
N ASN A 161 2.79 -26.45 -0.23
CA ASN A 161 1.73 -27.36 -0.61
C ASN A 161 0.62 -26.63 -1.37
N LYS A 162 0.63 -26.74 -2.70
CA LYS A 162 -0.41 -26.17 -3.57
C LYS A 162 -1.85 -26.68 -3.31
N MET A 163 -2.02 -27.76 -2.54
CA MET A 163 -3.34 -28.30 -2.19
C MET A 163 -3.88 -27.71 -0.88
N ASP A 164 -3.04 -27.05 -0.08
CA ASP A 164 -3.46 -26.38 1.15
C ASP A 164 -3.65 -24.87 0.91
N THR A 165 -4.91 -24.46 0.90
CA THR A 165 -5.30 -23.05 0.68
C THR A 165 -4.95 -22.14 1.85
N ARG A 166 -4.50 -22.70 2.98
CA ARG A 166 -4.08 -21.95 4.17
C ARG A 166 -2.57 -21.71 4.23
N GLU A 167 -1.84 -22.15 3.21
CA GLU A 167 -0.41 -21.89 3.12
C GLU A 167 -0.12 -20.39 3.13
N LYS A 168 0.91 -20.00 3.88
CA LYS A 168 1.20 -18.58 4.15
C LYS A 168 1.42 -17.81 2.85
N ASN A 169 2.17 -18.41 1.91
CA ASN A 169 2.56 -17.78 0.65
C ASN A 169 1.57 -18.01 -0.51
N TRP A 170 0.34 -18.43 -0.20
CA TRP A 170 -0.73 -18.56 -1.19
C TRP A 170 -0.90 -17.33 -2.11
N PRO A 171 -0.84 -16.07 -1.60
CA PRO A 171 -0.94 -14.90 -2.47
C PRO A 171 0.18 -14.81 -3.53
N ALA A 172 1.39 -15.25 -3.19
CA ALA A 172 2.51 -15.26 -4.12
C ALA A 172 2.38 -16.40 -5.14
N PHE A 173 1.90 -17.56 -4.71
CA PHE A 173 1.58 -18.67 -5.61
C PHE A 173 0.48 -18.29 -6.61
N GLN A 174 -0.56 -17.59 -6.16
CA GLN A 174 -1.64 -17.12 -7.02
C GLN A 174 -1.10 -16.22 -8.14
N LYS A 175 -0.19 -15.29 -7.82
CA LYS A 175 0.48 -14.46 -8.84
C LYS A 175 1.25 -15.28 -9.87
N LEU A 176 2.00 -16.29 -9.42
CA LEU A 176 2.71 -17.19 -10.32
C LEU A 176 1.76 -17.96 -11.24
N TRP A 177 0.60 -18.38 -10.72
CA TRP A 177 -0.45 -19.05 -11.49
C TRP A 177 -1.08 -18.11 -12.53
N ASP A 178 -1.36 -16.86 -12.17
CA ASP A 178 -1.87 -15.84 -13.09
C ASP A 178 -0.91 -15.64 -14.28
N TRP A 179 0.39 -15.62 -14.03
CA TRP A 179 1.42 -15.57 -15.07
C TRP A 179 1.42 -16.81 -15.97
N HIS A 180 1.31 -18.00 -15.39
CA HIS A 180 1.23 -19.25 -16.16
C HIS A 180 0.01 -19.26 -17.09
N LEU A 181 -1.14 -18.78 -16.63
CA LEU A 181 -2.35 -18.69 -17.47
C LEU A 181 -2.21 -17.67 -18.60
N LYS A 182 -1.43 -16.61 -18.40
CA LYS A 182 -1.17 -15.60 -19.42
C LYS A 182 -0.27 -16.12 -20.55
N ASP A 183 0.71 -16.96 -20.22
CA ASP A 183 1.63 -17.56 -21.20
C ASP A 183 0.98 -18.72 -21.98
N TYR A 184 -0.06 -19.34 -21.42
CA TYR A 184 -0.88 -20.35 -22.09
C TYR A 184 -2.32 -19.86 -22.24
N PRO A 185 -2.60 -18.91 -23.15
CA PRO A 185 -3.97 -18.56 -23.48
C PRO A 185 -4.64 -19.85 -23.96
N VAL A 186 -5.72 -20.23 -23.26
CA VAL A 186 -6.55 -21.40 -23.57
C VAL A 186 -6.65 -21.53 -25.08
N MET A 187 -6.05 -22.59 -25.62
CA MET A 187 -6.06 -22.91 -27.05
C MET A 187 -7.46 -22.65 -27.57
N GLY A 188 -7.57 -21.69 -28.50
CA GLY A 188 -8.82 -21.08 -28.88
C GLY A 188 -9.91 -22.11 -29.13
N LEU A 189 -11.13 -21.76 -28.69
CA LEU A 189 -12.33 -22.27 -29.32
C LEU A 189 -12.19 -22.00 -30.82
N VAL A 190 -11.72 -23.01 -31.56
CA VAL A 190 -11.86 -23.09 -33.00
C VAL A 190 -13.35 -23.19 -33.23
N THR A 191 -14.01 -22.05 -33.42
CA THR A 191 -15.35 -22.04 -33.97
C THR A 191 -15.22 -22.51 -35.41
N CYS A 192 -15.49 -23.79 -35.64
CA CYS A 192 -15.68 -24.32 -36.98
C CYS A 192 -16.84 -23.56 -37.62
N THR A 193 -16.53 -22.74 -38.62
CA THR A 193 -17.49 -22.20 -39.59
C THR A 193 -17.36 -22.96 -40.90
#